data_AF-A0A8B5WVM8-F1
#
_entry.id   AF-A0A8B5WVM8-F1
#
_cell.length_a   1.000
_cell.length_b   1.000
_cell.length_c   1.000
_cell.angle_alpha   90.00
_cell.angle_beta   90.00
_cell.angle_gamma   90.00
#
_symmetry.space_group_name_H-M   'P 1'
#
loop_
_entity.id
_entity.type
_entity.pdbx_description
1 polymer ?
#
loop_
_entity_poly.entity_id
_entity_poly.type
_entity_poly.pdbx_seq_one_letter_code
_entity_poly.pdbx_strand_id
1 'polypeptide(L)'
;MKWCATARHTHFGKADVARGVGDFYSEHGYTLHRSLPNNAPVGRYRRALVNHYMSAESLLPWRYDADKPMGKQDYRGIVMVAGTDPYAYKGTVPGNAPHIRPDGKGGCGDGRFTLAEFKAQGMPKTSML
;
A
#
# COMPACT_ATOMS: atom_id res chain seq x y z
N MET A 1 36.89 12.72 -2.98
CA MET A 1 37.07 12.03 -1.68
C MET A 1 36.76 12.99 -0.55
N LYS A 2 35.65 12.79 0.18
CA LYS A 2 35.58 12.91 1.64
C LYS A 2 34.23 12.38 2.11
N TRP A 3 34.29 11.19 2.69
CA TRP A 3 33.29 10.62 3.57
C TRP A 3 33.30 11.39 4.90
N CYS A 4 32.15 11.56 5.52
CA CYS A 4 32.05 11.79 6.96
C CYS A 4 30.92 10.91 7.49
N ALA A 5 31.29 9.75 8.02
CA ALA A 5 30.41 8.87 8.77
C ALA A 5 30.70 9.09 10.26
N THR A 6 29.67 9.43 11.03
CA THR A 6 29.69 9.28 12.49
C THR A 6 28.56 8.34 12.85
N ALA A 7 28.88 7.06 13.00
CA ALA A 7 27.97 6.06 13.53
C ALA A 7 27.98 6.11 15.06
N ARG A 8 26.80 6.18 15.69
CA ARG A 8 26.61 5.73 17.08
C ARG A 8 25.39 4.81 17.16
N HIS A 9 25.62 3.66 17.78
CA HIS A 9 24.89 2.40 17.72
C HIS A 9 23.41 2.46 18.16
N THR A 10 22.52 1.89 17.31
CA THR A 10 21.32 1.06 17.62
C THR A 10 20.35 1.06 16.42
N HIS A 11 20.76 0.63 15.22
CA HIS A 11 19.97 0.93 14.01
C HIS A 11 19.65 -0.33 13.21
N PHE A 12 18.36 -0.72 13.20
CA PHE A 12 17.75 -1.14 11.93
C PHE A 12 18.10 -0.05 10.92
N GLY A 13 18.94 -0.36 9.94
CA GLY A 13 19.42 0.61 8.97
C GLY A 13 18.24 1.21 8.21
N LYS A 14 17.94 2.48 8.46
CA LYS A 14 16.98 3.23 7.64
C LYS A 14 17.71 3.65 6.37
N ALA A 15 17.17 3.30 5.22
CA ALA A 15 17.66 3.74 3.93
C ALA A 15 16.55 4.53 3.23
N ASP A 16 16.88 5.73 2.76
CA ASP A 16 15.97 6.54 1.96
C ASP A 16 16.04 6.09 0.49
N VAL A 17 14.89 5.83 -0.12
CA VAL A 17 14.78 5.42 -1.52
C VAL A 17 14.20 6.58 -2.33
N ALA A 18 15.07 7.43 -2.88
CA ALA A 18 14.69 8.52 -3.78
C ALA A 18 14.53 8.01 -5.23
N ARG A 19 13.45 8.40 -5.89
CA ARG A 19 13.14 8.01 -7.28
C ARG A 19 12.67 9.23 -8.08
N GLY A 20 13.07 9.28 -9.34
CA GLY A 20 12.61 10.26 -10.33
C GLY A 20 11.26 9.88 -10.96
N VAL A 21 10.83 10.63 -11.98
CA VAL A 21 9.62 10.30 -12.74
C VAL A 21 9.91 9.11 -13.66
N GLY A 22 9.00 8.13 -13.71
CA GLY A 22 9.14 6.93 -14.54
C GLY A 22 10.00 5.83 -13.92
N ASP A 23 10.60 6.11 -12.77
CA ASP A 23 11.40 5.16 -12.02
C ASP A 23 10.52 4.11 -11.30
N PHE A 24 10.96 2.85 -11.35
CA PHE A 24 10.29 1.72 -10.70
C PHE A 24 11.05 1.20 -9.47
N TYR A 25 10.34 0.83 -8.41
CA TYR A 25 10.91 0.18 -7.23
C TYR A 25 10.08 -1.05 -6.90
N SER A 26 10.75 -2.17 -6.63
CA SER A 26 10.13 -3.43 -6.20
C SER A 26 10.48 -3.69 -4.75
N GLU A 27 9.48 -4.00 -3.95
CA GLU A 27 9.61 -4.43 -2.56
C GLU A 27 8.79 -5.69 -2.31
N HIS A 28 9.19 -6.46 -1.31
CA HIS A 28 8.38 -7.58 -0.83
C HIS A 28 7.32 -7.06 0.15
N GLY A 29 6.14 -7.68 0.18
CA GLY A 29 5.08 -7.30 1.13
C GLY A 29 5.46 -7.43 2.60
N TYR A 30 6.55 -8.15 2.92
CA TYR A 30 7.10 -8.29 4.27
C TYR A 30 8.18 -7.26 4.61
N THR A 31 8.63 -6.46 3.64
CA THR A 31 9.62 -5.43 3.87
C THR A 31 9.00 -4.30 4.67
N LEU A 32 9.53 -4.05 5.87
CA LEU A 32 9.11 -2.91 6.68
C LEU A 32 9.47 -1.61 5.95
N HIS A 33 8.46 -0.83 5.61
CA HIS A 33 8.62 0.42 4.89
C HIS A 33 7.78 1.54 5.51
N ARG A 34 8.21 2.78 5.26
CA ARG A 34 7.42 3.98 5.56
C ARG A 34 7.78 5.09 4.58
N SER A 35 6.87 6.03 4.39
CA SER A 35 7.18 7.27 3.70
C SER A 35 7.55 8.39 4.69
N LEU A 36 8.43 9.30 4.23
CA LEU A 36 8.68 10.57 4.92
C LEU A 36 7.50 11.55 4.72
N PRO A 37 7.31 12.52 5.63
CA PRO A 37 6.30 13.57 5.48
C PRO A 37 6.39 14.29 4.12
N ASN A 38 5.24 14.65 3.56
CA ASN A 38 5.19 15.43 2.33
C ASN A 38 5.36 16.93 2.64
N ASN A 39 6.52 17.48 2.30
CA ASN A 39 6.84 18.91 2.47
C ASN A 39 6.81 19.68 1.14
N ALA A 40 6.09 19.19 0.12
CA ALA A 40 5.98 19.86 -1.16
C ALA A 40 5.24 21.21 -1.03
N PRO A 41 5.62 22.25 -1.80
CA PRO A 41 4.88 23.51 -1.86
C PRO A 41 3.40 23.31 -2.19
N VAL A 42 2.56 24.25 -1.75
CA VAL A 42 1.11 24.25 -2.05
C VAL A 42 0.89 24.10 -3.55
N GLY A 43 -0.04 23.22 -3.93
CA GLY A 43 -0.32 22.89 -5.33
C GLY A 43 0.60 21.84 -5.95
N ARG A 44 1.57 21.30 -5.21
CA ARG A 44 2.42 20.18 -5.66
C ARG A 44 2.16 18.90 -4.87
N TYR A 45 2.32 17.76 -5.53
CA TYR A 45 2.13 16.45 -4.94
C TYR A 45 3.20 15.46 -5.42
N ARG A 46 3.45 14.43 -4.60
CA ARG A 46 4.16 13.21 -5.01
C ARG A 46 3.12 12.13 -5.28
N ARG A 47 3.04 11.63 -6.51
CA ARG A 47 2.21 10.46 -6.87
C ARG A 47 3.08 9.24 -7.05
N ALA A 48 2.56 8.09 -6.63
CA ALA A 48 3.13 6.78 -6.90
C ALA A 48 2.00 5.86 -7.35
N LEU A 49 2.29 4.99 -8.31
CA LEU A 49 1.43 3.87 -8.69
C LEU A 49 2.01 2.61 -8.07
N VAL A 50 1.18 1.88 -7.31
CA VAL A 50 1.57 0.63 -6.65
C VAL A 50 0.76 -0.50 -7.25
N ASN A 51 1.46 -1.47 -7.81
CA ASN A 51 0.88 -2.73 -8.29
C ASN A 51 1.42 -3.85 -7.40
N HIS A 52 0.52 -4.71 -6.91
CA HIS A 52 0.91 -5.89 -6.14
C HIS A 52 0.99 -7.08 -7.10
N TYR A 53 2.15 -7.73 -7.16
CA TYR A 53 2.37 -8.94 -7.95
C TYR A 53 2.52 -10.13 -7.01
N MET A 54 1.87 -11.24 -7.37
CA MET A 54 1.91 -12.48 -6.60
C MET A 54 1.59 -13.68 -7.47
N SER A 55 2.00 -14.87 -7.01
CA SER A 55 1.65 -16.13 -7.68
C SER A 55 0.14 -16.35 -7.62
N ALA A 56 -0.45 -16.84 -8.71
CA ALA A 56 -1.86 -17.23 -8.78
C ALA A 56 -2.21 -18.43 -7.88
N GLU A 57 -1.21 -19.15 -7.38
CA GLU A 57 -1.35 -20.20 -6.35
C GLU A 57 -1.70 -19.63 -4.97
N SER A 58 -1.49 -18.33 -4.74
CA SER A 58 -1.79 -17.69 -3.45
C SER A 58 -3.28 -17.43 -3.32
N LEU A 59 -3.87 -17.83 -2.20
CA LEU A 59 -5.22 -17.39 -1.83
C LEU A 59 -5.17 -15.94 -1.37
N LEU A 60 -6.12 -15.14 -1.83
CA LEU A 60 -6.09 -13.70 -1.75
C LEU A 60 -7.14 -13.13 -0.79
N PRO A 61 -6.82 -12.91 0.50
CA PRO A 61 -7.77 -12.36 1.47
C PRO A 61 -7.94 -10.84 1.35
N TRP A 62 -7.98 -10.29 0.13
CA TRP A 62 -8.10 -8.84 -0.12
C TRP A 62 -9.49 -8.28 0.16
N ARG A 63 -10.50 -9.15 0.17
CA ARG A 63 -11.88 -8.79 0.46
C ARG A 63 -12.44 -9.76 1.48
N TYR A 64 -12.95 -9.20 2.57
CA TYR A 64 -13.61 -9.98 3.60
C TYR A 64 -14.88 -10.63 3.07
N ASP A 65 -14.98 -11.94 3.26
CA ASP A 65 -16.16 -12.75 2.98
C ASP A 65 -16.59 -13.40 4.29
N ALA A 66 -17.76 -13.02 4.81
CA ALA A 66 -18.27 -13.47 6.10
C ALA A 66 -18.55 -14.98 6.14
N ASP A 67 -18.84 -15.58 4.99
CA ASP A 67 -19.17 -16.99 4.88
C ASP A 67 -17.92 -17.88 4.78
N LYS A 68 -16.72 -17.27 4.75
CA LYS A 68 -15.44 -17.99 4.61
C LYS A 68 -14.50 -17.71 5.79
N PRO A 69 -13.92 -18.74 6.41
CA PRO A 69 -12.82 -18.57 7.35
C PRO A 69 -11.68 -17.77 6.72
N MET A 70 -10.99 -16.93 7.51
CA MET A 70 -9.92 -16.05 7.02
C MET A 70 -8.87 -16.77 6.17
N GLY A 71 -8.45 -17.97 6.56
CA GLY A 71 -7.47 -18.77 5.82
C GLY A 71 -7.95 -19.36 4.49
N LYS A 72 -9.25 -19.22 4.17
CA LYS A 72 -9.87 -19.70 2.92
C LYS A 72 -10.39 -18.56 2.04
N GLN A 73 -10.14 -17.31 2.40
CA GLN A 73 -10.59 -16.18 1.58
C GLN A 73 -9.73 -16.08 0.32
N ASP A 74 -10.41 -15.94 -0.81
CA ASP A 74 -9.80 -15.96 -2.14
C ASP A 74 -10.56 -15.00 -3.06
N TYR A 75 -10.20 -13.72 -3.00
CA TYR A 75 -10.74 -12.69 -3.87
C TYR A 75 -9.91 -12.62 -5.16
N ARG A 76 -10.45 -13.21 -6.22
CA ARG A 76 -9.79 -13.34 -7.54
C ARG A 76 -10.03 -12.14 -8.46
N GLY A 77 -9.93 -10.93 -7.91
CA GLY A 77 -9.94 -9.67 -8.66
C GLY A 77 -8.57 -9.35 -9.25
N ILE A 78 -8.03 -10.29 -10.02
CA ILE A 78 -6.64 -10.28 -10.50
C ILE A 78 -6.56 -10.23 -12.02
N VAL A 79 -5.40 -9.83 -12.52
CA VAL A 79 -5.04 -9.94 -13.94
C VAL A 79 -3.82 -10.86 -14.04
N MET A 80 -3.94 -11.93 -14.82
CA MET A 80 -2.82 -12.81 -15.12
C MET A 80 -1.85 -12.07 -16.04
N VAL A 81 -0.63 -11.81 -15.56
CA VAL A 81 0.42 -11.13 -16.33
C VAL A 81 1.46 -12.10 -16.90
N ALA A 82 1.60 -13.28 -16.31
CA ALA A 82 2.50 -14.34 -16.75
C ALA A 82 2.07 -15.70 -16.18
N GLY A 83 2.44 -16.78 -16.87
CA GLY A 83 2.17 -18.16 -16.44
C GLY A 83 0.72 -18.61 -16.60
N THR A 84 0.39 -19.74 -15.97
CA THR A 84 -0.95 -20.36 -16.02
C THR A 84 -1.55 -20.36 -14.62
N ASP A 85 -2.81 -19.98 -14.51
CA ASP A 85 -3.55 -19.98 -13.25
C ASP A 85 -4.01 -21.41 -12.88
N PRO A 86 -3.50 -22.03 -11.80
CA PRO A 86 -3.94 -23.36 -11.37
C PRO A 86 -5.38 -23.38 -10.86
N TYR A 87 -5.95 -22.23 -10.53
CA TYR A 87 -7.33 -22.05 -10.09
C TYR A 87 -8.21 -21.41 -11.16
N ALA A 88 -7.85 -21.49 -12.44
CA ALA A 88 -8.62 -20.91 -13.55
C ALA A 88 -10.09 -21.34 -13.55
N TYR A 89 -10.38 -22.57 -13.10
CA TYR A 89 -11.75 -23.11 -12.97
C TYR A 89 -12.65 -22.33 -12.00
N LYS A 90 -12.08 -21.53 -11.09
CA LYS A 90 -12.83 -20.65 -10.19
C LYS A 90 -13.27 -19.34 -10.87
N GLY A 91 -12.67 -18.99 -12.00
CA GLY A 91 -12.83 -17.72 -12.67
C GLY A 91 -12.16 -16.54 -11.95
N THR A 92 -12.17 -15.39 -12.61
CA THR A 92 -11.73 -14.09 -12.07
C THR A 92 -12.90 -13.12 -12.02
N VAL A 93 -12.87 -12.18 -11.08
CA VAL A 93 -13.84 -11.09 -11.01
C VAL A 93 -13.21 -9.78 -11.51
N PRO A 94 -14.00 -8.80 -11.96
CA PRO A 94 -13.48 -7.48 -12.27
C PRO A 94 -12.71 -6.91 -11.07
N GLY A 95 -11.53 -6.35 -11.35
CA GLY A 95 -10.70 -5.72 -10.33
C GLY A 95 -11.37 -4.47 -9.74
N ASN A 96 -10.92 -4.08 -8.55
CA ASN A 96 -11.36 -2.84 -7.93
C ASN A 96 -10.99 -1.63 -8.81
N ALA A 97 -11.86 -0.62 -8.83
CA ALA A 97 -11.56 0.64 -9.49
C ALA A 97 -10.30 1.28 -8.87
N PRO A 98 -9.46 1.96 -9.68
CA PRO A 98 -8.32 2.70 -9.17
C PRO A 98 -8.75 3.68 -8.08
N HIS A 99 -8.23 3.50 -6.88
CA HIS A 99 -8.52 4.38 -5.76
C HIS A 99 -7.42 5.45 -5.64
N ILE A 100 -7.82 6.71 -5.78
CA ILE A 100 -6.96 7.85 -5.45
C ILE A 100 -7.26 8.24 -4.01
N ARG A 101 -6.23 8.23 -3.15
CA ARG A 101 -6.40 8.76 -1.79
C ARG A 101 -6.79 10.24 -1.87
N PRO A 102 -7.78 10.70 -1.08
CA PRO A 102 -8.08 12.11 -0.92
C PRO A 102 -6.81 12.92 -0.59
N ASP A 103 -6.86 14.20 -0.91
CA ASP A 103 -5.80 15.20 -0.81
C ASP A 103 -5.08 15.23 0.55
N GLY A 104 -4.08 14.35 0.71
CA GLY A 104 -2.99 14.45 1.68
C GLY A 104 -3.35 14.38 3.17
N LYS A 105 -4.63 14.45 3.54
CA LYS A 105 -5.08 14.25 4.93
C LYS A 105 -5.24 12.78 5.31
N GLY A 106 -5.16 11.88 4.32
CA GLY A 106 -5.20 10.44 4.51
C GLY A 106 -3.84 9.77 4.31
N GLY A 107 -3.27 9.26 5.40
CA GLY A 107 -2.08 8.40 5.44
C GLY A 107 -2.08 7.58 6.74
N CYS A 108 -1.07 6.72 6.96
CA CYS A 108 -0.79 6.29 8.33
C CYS A 108 -0.60 7.58 9.14
N GLY A 109 -1.45 7.81 10.14
CA GLY A 109 -1.43 9.04 10.93
C GLY A 109 0.01 9.41 11.23
N ASP A 110 0.36 10.67 11.00
CA ASP A 110 1.70 11.22 11.23
C ASP A 110 2.06 11.30 12.72
N GLY A 111 1.29 10.62 13.58
CA GLY A 111 1.34 10.73 15.03
C GLY A 111 0.83 12.08 15.55
N ARG A 112 0.36 12.99 14.68
CA ARG A 112 -0.12 14.32 15.06
C ARG A 112 -1.62 14.39 15.35
N PHE A 113 -2.32 13.26 15.18
CA PHE A 113 -3.70 13.11 15.63
C PHE A 113 -3.75 12.09 16.76
N THR A 114 -4.23 12.52 17.91
CA THR A 114 -4.64 11.65 19.01
C THR A 114 -5.82 10.80 18.57
N LEU A 115 -6.03 9.67 19.26
CA LEU A 115 -7.19 8.81 19.04
C LEU A 115 -8.52 9.59 19.20
N ALA A 116 -8.54 10.61 20.07
CA ALA A 116 -9.68 11.48 20.26
C ALA A 116 -9.95 12.37 19.03
N GLU A 117 -8.91 12.99 18.46
CA GLU A 117 -9.01 13.85 17.26
C GLU A 117 -9.42 13.05 16.02
N PHE A 118 -8.92 11.82 15.86
CA PHE A 118 -9.34 10.94 14.77
C PHE A 118 -10.82 10.56 14.89
N LYS A 119 -11.31 10.24 16.10
CA LYS A 119 -12.72 9.94 16.34
C LYS A 119 -13.62 11.16 16.13
N ALA A 120 -13.13 12.36 16.49
CA ALA A 120 -13.86 13.62 16.33
C ALA A 120 -14.00 14.07 14.88
N GLN A 121 -13.10 13.65 13.97
CA GLN A 121 -13.22 13.97 12.54
C GLN A 121 -14.47 13.37 11.89
N GLY A 122 -15.10 12.38 12.52
CA GLY A 122 -16.26 11.67 11.97
C GLY A 122 -15.86 10.86 10.73
N MET A 123 -16.03 9.54 10.77
CA MET A 123 -15.95 8.79 9.52
C MET A 123 -16.98 9.39 8.55
N PRO A 124 -16.62 9.69 7.29
CA PRO A 124 -17.61 10.09 6.31
C PRO A 124 -18.64 8.95 6.23
N LYS A 125 -19.80 9.16 6.85
CA LYS A 125 -20.98 8.35 6.63
C LYS A 125 -21.44 8.70 5.22
N THR A 126 -20.83 8.09 4.20
CA THR A 126 -21.36 7.80 2.85
C THR A 126 -20.18 7.62 1.89
N SER A 127 -19.88 6.38 1.54
CA SER A 127 -19.65 5.93 0.16
C SER A 127 -19.67 4.39 0.15
N MET A 128 -20.80 3.83 0.60
CA MET A 128 -21.32 2.66 -0.09
C MET A 128 -22.10 3.24 -1.27
N LEU A 129 -21.50 3.20 -2.45
CA LEU A 129 -22.11 3.03 -3.78
C LEU A 129 -20.97 3.03 -4.80
#